data_AF-A0A1N7TWH7-F1
#
_entry.id   AF-A0A1N7TWH7-F1
#
_cell.length_a   1.000
_cell.length_b   1.000
_cell.length_c   1.000
_cell.angle_alpha   90.00
_cell.angle_beta   90.00
_cell.angle_gamma   90.00
#
_symmetry.space_group_name_H-M   'P 1'
#
loop_
_entity.id
_entity.type
_entity.pdbx_description
1 polymer ?
#
loop_
_entity_poly.entity_id
_entity_poly.type
_entity_poly.pdbx_seq_one_letter_code
_entity_poly.pdbx_strand_id
1 'polypeptide(L)'
;MIEINKLRADKIKQATEDLPRNPDNAHSAREVLDRELHGTKLPAEYVRDTLIPAAHPGDDEPPADIDHQGLRDLIDSIRKSDDADLSDVADEWDLERDIRPNR
;
A
#
# COMPACT_ATOMS: atom_id res chain seq x y z
N MET A 1 -16.25 0.97 13.34
CA MET A 1 -15.84 1.21 11.94
C MET A 1 -14.76 0.24 11.45
N ILE A 2 -14.22 -0.60 12.33
CA ILE A 2 -13.33 -1.77 12.11
C ILE A 2 -13.65 -2.65 10.88
N GLU A 3 -14.93 -2.87 10.56
CA GLU A 3 -15.31 -3.82 9.49
C GLU A 3 -14.86 -3.37 8.09
N ILE A 4 -14.88 -2.07 7.82
CA ILE A 4 -14.45 -1.48 6.55
C ILE A 4 -12.93 -1.59 6.38
N ASN A 5 -12.17 -1.30 7.44
CA ASN A 5 -10.71 -1.40 7.40
C ASN A 5 -10.24 -2.85 7.21
N LYS A 6 -10.91 -3.81 7.87
CA LYS A 6 -10.68 -5.23 7.65
C LYS A 6 -10.94 -5.65 6.20
N LEU A 7 -12.02 -5.15 5.59
CA LEU A 7 -12.35 -5.40 4.18
C LEU A 7 -11.29 -4.81 3.23
N ARG A 8 -10.81 -3.59 3.49
CA ARG A 8 -9.72 -2.96 2.72
C ARG A 8 -8.44 -3.78 2.80
N ALA A 9 -8.02 -4.12 4.02
CA ALA A 9 -6.83 -4.94 4.27
C ALA A 9 -6.90 -6.30 3.54
N ASP A 10 -8.06 -6.96 3.58
CA ASP A 10 -8.22 -8.27 2.93
C ASP A 10 -8.09 -8.17 1.40
N LYS A 11 -8.68 -7.15 0.77
CA LYS A 11 -8.53 -6.93 -0.68
C LYS A 11 -7.09 -6.60 -1.07
N ILE A 12 -6.41 -5.75 -0.31
CA ILE A 12 -5.01 -5.41 -0.55
C ILE A 12 -4.15 -6.67 -0.44
N LYS A 13 -4.40 -7.49 0.58
CA LYS A 13 -3.75 -8.79 0.75
C LYS A 13 -3.98 -9.71 -0.46
N GLN A 14 -5.21 -9.88 -0.91
CA GLN A 14 -5.53 -10.72 -2.07
C GLN A 14 -4.85 -10.23 -3.35
N ALA A 15 -4.70 -8.92 -3.53
CA ALA A 15 -4.04 -8.37 -4.70
C ALA A 15 -2.50 -8.53 -4.65
N THR A 16 -1.94 -8.60 -3.44
CA THR A 16 -0.48 -8.61 -3.21
C THR A 16 0.08 -10.01 -2.91
N GLU A 17 -0.76 -10.99 -2.57
CA GLU A 17 -0.32 -12.36 -2.25
C GLU A 17 0.28 -13.10 -3.45
N ASP A 18 -0.12 -12.73 -4.67
CA ASP A 18 0.31 -13.39 -5.90
C ASP A 18 1.53 -12.70 -6.54
N LEU A 19 1.92 -11.50 -6.07
CA LEU A 19 3.12 -10.79 -6.52
C LEU A 19 4.43 -11.60 -6.49
N PRO A 20 4.75 -12.37 -5.43
CA PRO A 20 5.97 -13.18 -5.42
C PRO A 20 5.96 -14.30 -6.46
N ARG A 21 4.80 -14.66 -7.02
CA ARG A 21 4.65 -15.67 -8.06
C ARG A 21 4.51 -15.07 -9.45
N ASN A 22 3.86 -13.92 -9.57
CA ASN A 22 3.57 -13.21 -10.80
C ASN A 22 3.85 -11.71 -10.60
N PRO A 23 5.09 -11.25 -10.81
CA PRO A 23 5.44 -9.84 -10.72
C PRO A 23 4.71 -8.97 -11.76
N ASP A 24 4.21 -9.56 -12.85
CA ASP A 24 3.31 -8.89 -13.81
C ASP A 24 2.02 -8.37 -13.16
N ASN A 25 1.61 -8.96 -12.03
CA ASN A 25 0.45 -8.50 -11.25
C ASN A 25 0.76 -7.25 -10.41
N ALA A 26 2.01 -6.74 -10.41
CA ALA A 26 2.41 -5.51 -9.71
C ALA A 26 1.53 -4.32 -10.10
N HIS A 27 1.18 -4.20 -11.38
CA HIS A 27 0.29 -3.13 -11.84
C HIS A 27 -1.09 -3.21 -11.17
N SER A 28 -1.74 -4.38 -11.23
CA SER A 28 -3.06 -4.58 -10.62
C SER A 28 -3.02 -4.44 -9.10
N ALA A 29 -1.95 -4.90 -8.44
CA ALA A 29 -1.77 -4.71 -7.01
C ALA A 29 -1.66 -3.23 -6.64
N ARG A 30 -0.89 -2.44 -7.42
CA ARG A 30 -0.78 -0.99 -7.26
C ARG A 30 -2.14 -0.30 -7.43
N GLU A 31 -2.95 -0.72 -8.39
CA GLU A 31 -4.31 -0.17 -8.58
C GLU A 31 -5.24 -0.47 -7.40
N VAL A 32 -5.22 -1.71 -6.87
CA VAL A 32 -6.04 -2.08 -5.71
C VAL A 32 -5.60 -1.29 -4.48
N LEU A 33 -4.30 -1.17 -4.26
CA LEU A 33 -3.73 -0.46 -3.12
C LEU A 33 -4.06 1.05 -3.20
N ASP A 34 -3.96 1.65 -4.38
CA ASP A 34 -4.40 3.04 -4.62
C ASP A 34 -5.88 3.22 -4.30
N ARG A 35 -6.74 2.35 -4.84
CA ARG A 35 -8.20 2.44 -4.67
C ARG A 35 -8.65 2.29 -3.22
N GLU A 36 -8.08 1.35 -2.47
CA GLU A 36 -8.52 1.08 -1.10
C GLU A 36 -7.97 2.11 -0.10
N LEU A 37 -6.82 2.73 -0.40
CA LEU A 37 -6.27 3.85 0.36
C LEU A 37 -6.80 5.22 -0.11
N HIS A 38 -7.50 5.27 -1.24
CA HIS A 38 -8.06 6.50 -1.78
C HIS A 38 -9.06 7.13 -0.80
N GLY A 39 -8.82 8.41 -0.48
CA GLY A 39 -9.65 9.16 0.47
C GLY A 39 -9.37 8.84 1.94
N THR A 40 -8.21 8.26 2.24
CA THR A 40 -7.65 8.10 3.60
C THR A 40 -6.49 9.07 3.84
N LYS A 41 -5.98 9.16 5.07
CA LYS A 41 -4.72 9.88 5.38
C LYS A 41 -3.48 9.21 4.83
N LEU A 42 -3.54 7.91 4.51
CA LEU A 42 -2.40 7.21 3.97
C LEU A 42 -2.08 7.71 2.56
N PRO A 43 -0.83 8.11 2.27
CA PRO A 43 -0.42 8.53 0.94
C PRO A 43 -0.30 7.31 0.03
N ALA A 44 -1.41 6.93 -0.60
CA ALA A 44 -1.52 5.71 -1.41
C ALA A 44 -0.44 5.60 -2.49
N GLU A 45 -0.08 6.73 -3.11
CA GLU A 45 0.98 6.80 -4.12
C GLU A 45 2.37 6.53 -3.53
N TYR A 46 2.67 7.08 -2.36
CA TYR A 46 3.96 6.83 -1.71
C TYR A 46 4.06 5.38 -1.23
N VAL A 47 2.98 4.87 -0.63
CA VAL A 47 2.91 3.49 -0.13
C VAL A 47 3.07 2.49 -1.28
N ARG A 48 2.35 2.66 -2.39
CA ARG A 48 2.49 1.76 -3.54
C ARG A 48 3.88 1.83 -4.15
N ASP A 49 4.51 3.00 -4.22
CA ASP A 49 5.82 3.15 -4.86
C ASP A 49 6.96 2.64 -3.99
N THR A 50 6.83 2.80 -2.67
CA THR A 50 7.76 2.26 -1.68
C THR A 50 7.69 0.73 -1.61
N LEU A 51 6.47 0.18 -1.58
CA LEU A 51 6.26 -1.25 -1.35
C LEU A 51 6.26 -2.09 -2.63
N ILE A 52 5.78 -1.53 -3.74
CA ILE A 52 5.67 -2.20 -5.04
C ILE A 52 6.23 -1.24 -6.09
N PRO A 53 7.55 -1.04 -6.17
CA PRO A 53 8.14 -0.06 -7.09
C PRO A 53 7.74 -0.35 -8.54
N ALA A 54 7.53 0.71 -9.33
CA ALA A 54 7.15 0.56 -10.72
C ALA A 54 8.34 -0.04 -11.51
N ALA A 55 8.08 -1.06 -12.32
CA ALA A 55 9.06 -1.48 -13.32
C ALA A 55 9.30 -0.29 -14.26
N HIS A 56 10.57 0.10 -14.44
CA HIS A 56 10.91 1.20 -15.34
C HIS A 56 10.52 0.83 -16.78
N PRO A 57 9.84 1.72 -17.53
CA PRO A 57 9.51 1.46 -18.92
C PRO A 57 10.81 1.46 -19.74
N GLY A 58 11.35 0.28 -20.03
CA GLY A 58 12.58 0.09 -20.79
C GLY A 58 13.54 -0.93 -20.21
N ASP A 59 13.35 -1.33 -18.95
CA ASP A 59 14.08 -2.41 -18.31
C ASP A 59 13.28 -3.72 -18.44
N ASP A 60 13.92 -4.77 -18.97
CA ASP A 60 13.42 -6.16 -18.92
C ASP A 60 13.53 -6.73 -17.48
N GLU A 61 13.95 -5.89 -16.53
CA GLU A 61 14.11 -6.25 -15.13
C GLU A 61 12.75 -6.21 -14.42
N PRO A 62 12.44 -7.25 -13.61
CA PRO A 62 11.26 -7.23 -12.77
C PRO A 62 11.30 -5.99 -11.85
N PRO A 63 10.12 -5.48 -11.39
CA PRO A 63 10.08 -4.40 -10.43
C PRO A 63 11.03 -4.71 -9.26
N ALA A 64 11.86 -3.72 -8.91
CA ALA A 64 12.87 -3.85 -7.86
C ALA A 64 12.26 -4.50 -6.60
N ASP A 65 13.03 -5.38 -5.97
CA ASP A 65 12.71 -6.17 -4.76
C ASP A 65 11.43 -5.70 -4.03
N ILE A 66 10.28 -6.27 -4.39
CA ILE A 66 8.98 -5.89 -3.81
C ILE A 66 9.06 -6.13 -2.29
N ASP A 67 8.73 -5.10 -1.49
CA ASP A 67 8.80 -5.21 -0.04
C ASP A 67 7.57 -5.94 0.51
N HIS A 68 7.61 -7.27 0.40
CA HIS A 68 6.54 -8.15 0.84
C HIS A 68 6.29 -8.08 2.35
N GLN A 69 7.33 -7.77 3.13
CA GLN A 69 7.23 -7.68 4.58
C GLN A 69 6.50 -6.40 4.98
N GLY A 70 6.83 -5.27 4.37
CA GLY A 70 6.16 -3.99 4.53
C GLY A 70 4.72 -4.04 4.05
N LEU A 71 4.42 -4.71 2.93
CA LEU A 71 3.04 -4.95 2.50
C LEU A 71 2.24 -5.69 3.57
N ARG A 72 2.80 -6.76 4.13
CA ARG A 72 2.15 -7.53 5.19
C ARG A 72 1.94 -6.70 6.45
N ASP A 73 2.94 -5.91 6.84
CA ASP A 73 2.89 -5.08 8.03
C ASP A 73 1.82 -3.99 7.86
N LEU A 74 1.80 -3.30 6.71
CA LEU A 74 0.78 -2.30 6.37
C LEU A 74 -0.63 -2.89 6.42
N ILE A 75 -0.83 -4.05 5.78
CA ILE A 75 -2.13 -4.75 5.77
C ILE A 75 -2.57 -5.04 7.20
N ASP A 76 -1.65 -5.47 8.08
CA ASP A 76 -1.96 -5.76 9.47
C ASP A 76 -2.28 -4.49 10.27
N SER A 77 -1.55 -3.39 10.06
CA SER A 77 -1.83 -2.08 10.67
C SER A 77 -3.21 -1.55 10.24
N ILE A 78 -3.53 -1.58 8.93
CA ILE A 78 -4.85 -1.22 8.41
C ILE A 78 -5.92 -2.06 9.08
N ARG A 79 -5.70 -3.38 9.22
CA ARG A 79 -6.67 -4.29 9.81
C ARG A 79 -6.93 -4.04 11.30
N LYS A 80 -5.89 -3.59 12.02
CA LYS A 80 -5.94 -3.27 13.45
C LYS A 80 -6.50 -1.87 13.73
N SER A 81 -6.40 -0.95 12.78
CA SER A 81 -6.87 0.43 12.93
C SER A 81 -8.39 0.50 13.14
N ASP A 82 -8.80 1.25 14.16
CA ASP A 82 -10.22 1.57 14.41
C ASP A 82 -10.68 2.79 13.58
N ASP A 83 -9.73 3.62 13.13
CA ASP A 83 -9.95 4.84 12.37
C ASP A 83 -10.25 4.57 10.90
N ALA A 84 -11.41 5.03 10.43
CA ALA A 84 -11.83 4.86 9.04
C ALA A 84 -10.94 5.60 8.03
N ASP A 85 -10.22 6.64 8.49
CA ASP A 85 -9.32 7.47 7.70
C ASP A 85 -7.86 6.99 7.78
N LEU A 86 -7.57 5.93 8.54
CA LEU A 86 -6.23 5.33 8.68
C LEU A 86 -5.13 6.31 9.14
N SER A 87 -5.50 7.36 9.88
CA SER A 87 -4.57 8.32 10.48
C SER A 87 -3.57 7.63 11.41
N ASP A 88 -4.04 6.73 12.28
CA ASP A 88 -3.15 5.97 13.19
C ASP A 88 -2.11 5.15 12.43
N VAL A 89 -2.48 4.60 11.27
CA VAL A 89 -1.53 3.86 10.42
C VAL A 89 -0.54 4.83 9.75
N ALA A 90 -1.02 5.98 9.30
CA ALA A 90 -0.18 6.99 8.68
C ALA A 90 0.84 7.59 9.68
N ASP A 91 0.45 7.78 10.94
CA ASP A 91 1.35 8.21 12.03
C ASP A 91 2.34 7.10 12.42
N GLU A 92 1.87 5.84 12.55
CA GLU A 92 2.72 4.67 12.85
C GLU A 92 3.82 4.47 11.81
N TRP A 93 3.48 4.69 10.54
CA TRP A 93 4.42 4.55 9.42
C TRP A 93 5.24 5.83 9.16
N ASP A 94 5.10 6.87 9.99
CA ASP A 94 5.69 8.21 9.82
C ASP A 94 5.35 8.85 8.44
N LEU A 95 4.29 8.38 7.78
CA LEU A 95 3.87 8.79 6.44
C LEU A 95 3.22 10.19 6.44
N GLU A 96 2.67 10.63 7.58
CA GLU A 96 2.11 11.97 7.73
C GLU A 96 3.17 13.08 7.74
N ARG A 97 4.45 12.76 7.97
CA ARG A 97 5.51 13.77 8.13
C ARG A 97 6.16 14.24 6.84
N ASP A 98 5.94 13.56 5.72
CA ASP A 98 6.48 13.97 4.41
C ASP A 98 5.52 14.86 3.59
N ILE A 99 4.28 15.04 4.05
CA ILE A 99 3.38 16.07 3.50
C ILE A 99 3.73 17.44 4.10
N ARG A 100 4.99 17.88 3.98
CA ARG A 100 5.25 19.32 4.14
C ARG A 100 4.51 20.02 3.01
N PRO A 101 3.59 20.97 3.28
CA PRO A 101 3.17 21.90 2.24
C PRO A 101 4.44 22.64 1.82
N ASN A 102 4.95 22.32 0.64
CA ASN A 102 6.08 23.03 0.07
C ASN A 102 5.66 24.50 -0.04
N ARG A 103 6.28 25.31 0.82
CA ARG A 103 5.99 26.73 1.02
C ARG A 103 6.60 27.55 -0.10
#